data_AF-X0SMV9-F1
#
_entry.id   AF-X0SMV9-F1
#
_cell.length_a   1.000
_cell.length_b   1.000
_cell.length_c   1.000
_cell.angle_alpha   90.00
_cell.angle_beta   90.00
_cell.angle_gamma   90.00
#
_symmetry.space_group_name_H-M   'P 1'
#
loop_
_entity.id
_entity.type
_entity.pdbx_description
1 polymer ?
#
loop_
_entity_poly.entity_id
_entity_poly.type
_entity_poly.pdbx_seq_one_letter_code
_entity_poly.pdbx_strand_id
1 'polypeptide(L)'
;MTPELNKLYEKLSELSKTLFGIKTNLDLYKTISLNATEINAMGRGKIFFAHVQQVCLSSYVLGICKVFEIEKNRELNSLPSILKTAKSCKPQNERPLMDFINEHRDLLGQREEDCGNPLLSDIDKIYDEFCQKYFGDDRIKKVRDKIIAHSEYMEDVTRPKDIQSYDLMEKFLFFAIDMYSSINRAYVSVPHPLKNDRSVDSSMCGVLEKLGVNNIKTEFEDE
;
A
#
# COMPACT_ATOMS: atom_id res chain seq x y z
N MET A 1 -23.46 -9.40 15.63
CA MET A 1 -22.72 -8.39 14.84
C MET A 1 -23.76 -7.61 14.03
N THR A 2 -23.74 -6.28 14.07
CA THR A 2 -24.77 -5.47 13.36
C THR A 2 -24.55 -5.55 11.84
N PRO A 3 -25.57 -5.30 11.01
CA PRO A 3 -25.42 -5.28 9.55
C PRO A 3 -24.29 -4.37 9.06
N GLU A 4 -24.14 -3.20 9.70
CA GLU A 4 -23.11 -2.20 9.38
C GLU A 4 -21.71 -2.71 9.76
N LEU A 5 -21.59 -3.41 10.90
CA LEU A 5 -20.33 -4.00 11.33
C LEU A 5 -19.92 -5.19 10.46
N ASN A 6 -20.88 -5.99 9.97
CA ASN A 6 -20.62 -7.03 8.98
C ASN A 6 -20.08 -6.42 7.68
N LYS A 7 -20.72 -5.36 7.18
CA LYS A 7 -20.28 -4.65 5.98
C LYS A 7 -18.87 -4.06 6.14
N LEU A 8 -18.58 -3.48 7.30
CA LEU A 8 -17.23 -2.98 7.62
C LEU A 8 -16.20 -4.12 7.61
N TYR A 9 -16.54 -5.27 8.20
CA TYR A 9 -15.66 -6.45 8.21
C TYR A 9 -15.36 -6.97 6.81
N GLU A 10 -16.37 -7.08 5.95
CA GLU A 10 -16.20 -7.51 4.55
C GLU A 10 -15.26 -6.55 3.79
N LYS A 11 -15.46 -5.24 3.93
CA LYS A 11 -14.58 -4.23 3.32
C LYS A 11 -13.15 -4.31 3.83
N LEU A 12 -12.96 -4.47 5.14
CA LEU A 12 -11.64 -4.65 5.77
C LEU A 12 -10.96 -5.92 5.25
N SER A 13 -11.70 -7.03 5.16
CA SER A 13 -11.18 -8.31 4.63
C SER A 13 -10.68 -8.16 3.19
N GLU A 14 -11.47 -7.54 2.31
CA GLU A 14 -11.06 -7.31 0.91
C GLU A 14 -9.91 -6.31 0.76
N LEU A 15 -9.90 -5.24 1.57
CA LEU A 15 -8.77 -4.32 1.61
C LEU A 15 -7.50 -5.03 2.08
N SER A 16 -7.58 -5.91 3.08
CA SER A 16 -6.42 -6.65 3.58
C SER A 16 -5.75 -7.50 2.50
N LYS A 17 -6.54 -8.16 1.64
CA LYS A 17 -6.04 -8.92 0.48
C LYS A 17 -5.35 -8.02 -0.53
N THR A 18 -5.92 -6.84 -0.77
CA THR A 18 -5.34 -5.83 -1.67
C THR A 18 -4.00 -5.33 -1.13
N LEU A 19 -3.93 -4.96 0.15
CA LEU A 19 -2.71 -4.52 0.82
C LEU A 19 -1.62 -5.60 0.83
N PHE A 20 -2.01 -6.85 1.09
CA PHE A 20 -1.10 -8.00 1.01
C PHE A 20 -0.53 -8.18 -0.41
N GLY A 21 -1.36 -8.06 -1.44
CA GLY A 21 -0.92 -8.11 -2.83
C GLY A 21 0.03 -6.96 -3.18
N ILE A 22 -0.25 -5.73 -2.73
CA ILE A 22 0.62 -4.58 -2.95
C ILE A 22 1.98 -4.80 -2.27
N LYS A 23 1.98 -5.23 -1.01
CA LYS A 23 3.20 -5.54 -0.27
C LYS A 23 4.04 -6.61 -0.97
N THR A 24 3.41 -7.72 -1.35
CA THR A 24 4.08 -8.81 -2.07
C THR A 24 4.78 -8.32 -3.34
N ASN A 25 4.10 -7.47 -4.13
CA ASN A 25 4.69 -6.91 -5.34
C ASN A 25 5.85 -5.94 -5.02
N LEU A 26 5.74 -5.15 -3.96
CA LEU A 26 6.79 -4.24 -3.54
C LEU A 26 8.03 -4.98 -3.02
N ASP A 27 7.85 -6.05 -2.25
CA ASP A 27 8.90 -6.93 -1.73
C ASP A 27 9.65 -7.63 -2.88
N LEU A 28 8.91 -8.18 -3.85
CA LEU A 28 9.49 -8.78 -5.07
C LEU A 28 10.28 -7.75 -5.88
N TYR A 29 9.69 -6.57 -6.10
CA TYR A 29 10.35 -5.49 -6.80
C TYR A 29 11.66 -5.08 -6.10
N LYS A 30 11.64 -4.94 -4.77
CA LYS A 30 12.81 -4.64 -3.93
C LYS A 30 13.89 -5.70 -4.09
N THR A 31 13.52 -6.96 -3.85
CA THR A 31 14.46 -8.10 -3.86
C THR A 31 15.12 -8.23 -5.22
N ILE A 32 14.38 -8.11 -6.33
CA ILE A 32 14.99 -8.13 -7.67
C ILE A 32 15.91 -6.92 -7.88
N SER A 33 15.51 -5.74 -7.41
CA SER A 33 16.29 -4.51 -7.57
C SER A 33 17.63 -4.57 -6.84
N LEU A 34 17.63 -5.06 -5.59
CA LEU A 34 18.82 -5.23 -4.75
C LEU A 34 19.82 -6.24 -5.35
N ASN A 35 19.32 -7.22 -6.10
CA ASN A 35 20.13 -8.29 -6.68
C ASN A 35 20.33 -8.12 -8.21
N ALA A 36 20.00 -6.94 -8.76
CA ALA A 36 19.98 -6.72 -10.20
C ALA A 36 21.33 -6.99 -10.87
N THR A 37 22.46 -6.68 -10.19
CA THR A 37 23.80 -6.91 -10.73
C THR A 37 24.07 -8.39 -10.97
N GLU A 38 23.82 -9.25 -9.97
CA GLU A 38 24.01 -10.70 -10.09
C GLU A 38 23.02 -11.29 -11.10
N ILE A 39 21.75 -10.89 -11.04
CA ILE A 39 20.71 -11.31 -12.00
C ILE A 39 21.11 -10.98 -13.44
N ASN A 40 21.65 -9.78 -13.69
CA ASN A 40 22.08 -9.35 -15.02
C ASN A 40 23.29 -10.14 -15.53
N ALA A 41 24.20 -10.55 -14.65
CA ALA A 41 25.37 -11.35 -15.01
C ALA A 41 25.00 -12.76 -15.50
N MET A 42 23.81 -13.26 -15.15
CA MET A 42 23.34 -14.62 -15.48
C MET A 42 22.75 -14.77 -16.89
N GLY A 43 22.66 -13.68 -17.66
CA GLY A 43 22.14 -13.69 -19.03
C GLY A 43 20.62 -13.92 -19.10
N ARG A 44 20.14 -15.17 -19.06
CA ARG A 44 18.71 -15.52 -19.26
C ARG A 44 17.79 -15.00 -18.16
N GLY A 45 18.30 -14.84 -16.94
CA GLY A 45 17.54 -14.26 -15.81
C GLY A 45 17.13 -12.81 -16.04
N LYS A 46 17.93 -12.05 -16.80
CA LYS A 46 17.73 -10.60 -17.02
C LYS A 46 16.34 -10.28 -17.60
N ILE A 47 15.95 -10.93 -18.69
CA ILE A 47 14.69 -10.62 -19.39
C ILE A 47 13.50 -11.00 -18.52
N PHE A 48 13.55 -12.19 -17.92
CA PHE A 48 12.50 -12.67 -17.02
C PHE A 48 12.30 -11.73 -15.83
N PHE A 49 13.36 -11.40 -15.11
CA PHE A 49 13.26 -10.56 -13.92
C PHE A 49 12.94 -9.10 -14.22
N ALA A 50 13.36 -8.58 -15.38
CA ALA A 50 12.90 -7.28 -15.86
C ALA A 50 11.38 -7.26 -16.07
N HIS A 51 10.82 -8.31 -16.69
CA HIS A 51 9.39 -8.44 -16.86
C HIS A 51 8.65 -8.58 -15.52
N VAL A 52 9.16 -9.41 -14.60
CA VAL A 52 8.59 -9.55 -13.25
C VAL A 52 8.57 -8.21 -12.52
N GLN A 53 9.68 -7.44 -12.53
CA GLN A 53 9.72 -6.11 -11.93
C GLN A 53 8.65 -5.17 -12.50
N GLN A 54 8.48 -5.18 -13.82
CA GLN A 54 7.49 -4.33 -14.50
C GLN A 54 6.05 -4.71 -14.11
N VAL A 55 5.76 -6.01 -14.05
CA VAL A 55 4.44 -6.51 -13.61
C VAL A 55 4.20 -6.18 -12.14
N CYS A 56 5.20 -6.36 -11.28
CA CYS A 56 5.09 -6.00 -9.86
C CYS A 56 4.81 -4.52 -9.68
N LEU A 57 5.52 -3.67 -10.41
CA LEU A 57 5.38 -2.23 -10.32
C LEU A 57 4.03 -1.73 -10.84
N SER A 58 3.55 -2.30 -11.95
CA SER A 58 2.22 -2.00 -12.48
C SER A 58 1.13 -2.44 -11.49
N SER A 59 1.27 -3.63 -10.91
CA SER A 59 0.35 -4.18 -9.91
C SER A 59 0.33 -3.35 -8.63
N TYR A 60 1.50 -2.92 -8.16
CA TYR A 60 1.66 -2.01 -7.04
C TYR A 60 0.88 -0.70 -7.29
N VAL A 61 1.14 -0.04 -8.42
CA VAL A 61 0.50 1.25 -8.72
C VAL A 61 -1.01 1.11 -8.81
N LEU A 62 -1.51 0.11 -9.54
CA LEU A 62 -2.95 -0.14 -9.64
C LEU A 62 -3.58 -0.46 -8.28
N GLY A 63 -2.87 -1.19 -7.42
CA GLY A 63 -3.29 -1.48 -6.05
C GLY A 63 -3.40 -0.21 -5.22
N ILE A 64 -2.38 0.64 -5.19
CA ILE A 64 -2.42 1.93 -4.49
C ILE A 64 -3.56 2.79 -5.01
N CYS A 65 -3.76 2.87 -6.33
CA CYS A 65 -4.89 3.60 -6.91
C CYS A 65 -6.22 3.12 -6.30
N LYS A 66 -6.45 1.80 -6.22
CA LYS A 66 -7.68 1.22 -5.65
C LYS A 66 -7.82 1.52 -4.15
N VAL A 67 -6.73 1.45 -3.39
CA VAL A 67 -6.72 1.71 -1.94
C VAL A 67 -7.15 3.16 -1.62
N PHE A 68 -6.74 4.12 -2.45
CA PHE A 68 -7.00 5.54 -2.25
C PHE A 68 -8.14 6.09 -3.14
N GLU A 69 -8.85 5.25 -3.88
CA GLU A 69 -9.90 5.70 -4.79
C GLU A 69 -11.14 6.19 -4.03
N ILE A 70 -11.61 7.39 -4.38
CA ILE A 70 -12.84 7.99 -3.87
C ILE A 70 -14.04 7.36 -4.57
N GLU A 71 -15.03 6.92 -3.80
CA GLU A 71 -16.30 6.38 -4.31
C GLU A 71 -17.02 7.42 -5.19
N LYS A 72 -17.03 7.22 -6.51
CA LYS A 72 -17.89 7.99 -7.41
C LYS A 72 -19.17 7.26 -7.81
N ASN A 73 -19.13 5.93 -7.99
CA ASN A 73 -20.28 5.17 -8.54
C ASN A 73 -20.38 3.69 -8.09
N ARG A 74 -19.41 3.15 -7.33
CA ARG A 74 -19.39 1.74 -6.89
C ARG A 74 -19.01 1.66 -5.42
N GLU A 75 -19.51 0.65 -4.71
CA GLU A 75 -18.99 0.32 -3.37
C GLU A 75 -17.56 -0.18 -3.54
N LEU A 76 -16.58 0.62 -3.14
CA LEU A 76 -15.17 0.27 -3.20
C LEU A 76 -14.70 -0.29 -1.86
N ASN A 77 -13.70 -1.15 -1.88
CA ASN A 77 -13.01 -1.60 -0.66
C ASN A 77 -11.76 -0.74 -0.43
N SER A 78 -11.94 0.59 -0.47
CA SER A 78 -10.89 1.61 -0.34
C SER A 78 -10.90 2.23 1.07
N LEU A 79 -9.81 2.92 1.45
CA LEU A 79 -9.71 3.61 2.74
C LEU A 79 -10.85 4.62 2.96
N PRO A 80 -11.21 5.50 1.99
CA PRO A 80 -12.36 6.38 2.14
C PRO A 80 -13.68 5.65 2.39
N SER A 81 -13.91 4.54 1.70
CA SER A 81 -15.14 3.75 1.86
C SER A 81 -15.21 3.08 3.24
N ILE A 82 -14.08 2.60 3.74
CA ILE A 82 -13.96 2.00 5.07
C ILE A 82 -14.21 3.04 6.15
N LEU A 83 -13.61 4.24 6.05
CA LEU A 83 -13.89 5.34 6.98
C LEU A 83 -15.36 5.72 7.00
N LYS A 84 -15.96 5.91 5.82
CA LYS A 84 -17.38 6.22 5.68
C LYS A 84 -18.26 5.16 6.34
N THR A 85 -17.93 3.89 6.17
CA THR A 85 -18.68 2.78 6.80
C THR A 85 -18.45 2.76 8.32
N ALA A 86 -17.20 2.97 8.77
CA ALA A 86 -16.83 2.99 10.19
C ALA A 86 -17.51 4.10 10.98
N LYS A 87 -17.82 5.25 10.35
CA LYS A 87 -18.60 6.35 10.95
C LYS A 87 -20.01 5.93 11.38
N SER A 88 -20.57 4.88 10.77
CA SER A 88 -21.88 4.33 11.13
C SER A 88 -21.80 3.25 12.22
N CYS A 89 -20.58 2.90 12.66
CA CYS A 89 -20.31 1.87 13.65
C CYS A 89 -19.75 2.49 14.93
N LYS A 90 -20.00 1.85 16.07
CA LYS A 90 -19.31 2.19 17.32
C LYS A 90 -18.04 1.35 17.46
N PRO A 91 -16.85 1.94 17.72
CA PRO A 91 -15.64 1.17 17.96
C PRO A 91 -15.78 0.34 19.25
N GLN A 92 -15.17 -0.84 19.25
CA GLN A 92 -15.05 -1.70 20.44
C GLN A 92 -13.90 -1.22 21.34
N ASN A 93 -12.84 -0.69 20.73
CA ASN A 93 -11.67 -0.14 21.41
C ASN A 93 -11.16 1.08 20.65
N GLU A 94 -11.15 2.25 21.28
CA GLU A 94 -10.70 3.50 20.64
C GLU A 94 -9.19 3.67 20.64
N ARG A 95 -8.46 2.93 21.50
CA ARG A 95 -7.00 3.07 21.65
C ARG A 95 -6.22 2.92 20.33
N PRO A 96 -6.49 1.94 19.47
CA PRO A 96 -5.79 1.82 18.18
C PRO A 96 -5.98 3.04 17.27
N LEU A 97 -7.14 3.72 17.34
CA LEU A 97 -7.39 4.95 16.57
C LEU A 97 -6.58 6.11 17.16
N MET A 98 -6.51 6.22 18.48
CA MET A 98 -5.68 7.23 19.16
C MET A 98 -4.18 7.02 18.87
N ASP A 99 -3.71 5.78 18.89
CA ASP A 99 -2.32 5.43 18.59
C ASP A 99 -1.97 5.89 17.15
N PHE A 100 -2.81 5.58 16.17
CA PHE A 100 -2.66 6.05 14.79
C PHE A 100 -2.61 7.59 14.68
N ILE A 101 -3.53 8.29 15.36
CA ILE A 101 -3.56 9.76 15.36
C ILE A 101 -2.27 10.35 15.94
N ASN A 102 -1.74 9.74 17.01
CA ASN A 102 -0.50 10.21 17.63
C ASN A 102 0.72 9.94 16.73
N GLU A 103 0.78 8.78 16.07
CA GLU A 103 1.85 8.41 15.13
C GLU A 103 1.89 9.33 13.90
N HIS A 104 0.74 9.83 13.46
CA HIS A 104 0.60 10.70 12.28
C HIS A 104 0.26 12.16 12.63
N ARG A 105 0.57 12.59 13.85
CA ARG A 105 0.24 13.94 14.33
C ARG A 105 0.87 15.05 13.49
N ASP A 106 2.01 14.79 12.85
CA ASP A 106 2.68 15.74 11.95
C ASP A 106 1.80 16.16 10.75
N LEU A 107 0.81 15.33 10.40
CA LEU A 107 -0.14 15.60 9.32
C LEU A 107 -1.37 16.41 9.78
N LEU A 108 -1.61 16.59 11.08
CA LEU A 108 -2.83 17.26 11.58
C LEU A 108 -2.76 18.79 11.63
N GLY A 109 -1.60 19.40 11.46
CA GLY A 109 -1.44 20.85 11.65
C GLY A 109 -1.88 21.32 13.05
N GLN A 110 -2.32 22.58 13.17
CA GLN A 110 -2.93 23.08 14.42
C GLN A 110 -4.40 22.67 14.49
N ARG A 111 -4.83 22.09 15.62
CA ARG A 111 -6.21 21.63 15.85
C ARG A 111 -7.18 22.81 15.89
N GLU A 112 -8.11 22.87 14.94
CA GLU A 112 -9.39 23.54 15.15
C GLU A 112 -10.38 22.55 15.79
N GLU A 113 -10.97 22.96 16.92
CA GLU A 113 -11.94 22.18 17.69
C GLU A 113 -13.24 22.01 16.90
N ASP A 114 -13.42 20.86 16.25
CA ASP A 114 -14.64 20.55 15.50
C ASP A 114 -15.45 19.42 16.16
N CYS A 115 -16.78 19.60 16.18
CA CYS A 115 -17.73 18.78 16.94
C CYS A 115 -18.21 17.57 16.11
N GLY A 116 -17.53 16.43 16.27
CA GLY A 116 -17.93 15.08 15.84
C GLY A 116 -17.27 14.02 16.74
N ASN A 117 -17.36 12.72 16.45
CA ASN A 117 -16.47 11.76 17.13
C ASN A 117 -15.03 12.16 16.78
N PRO A 118 -14.27 12.74 17.74
CA PRO A 118 -13.07 13.50 17.41
C PRO A 118 -12.03 12.63 16.72
N LEU A 119 -12.04 11.31 16.99
CA LEU A 119 -11.04 10.39 16.46
C LEU A 119 -11.20 10.12 14.97
N LEU A 120 -12.39 9.77 14.47
CA LEU A 120 -12.57 9.51 13.05
C LEU A 120 -12.43 10.79 12.21
N SER A 121 -12.84 11.94 12.76
CA SER A 121 -12.62 13.24 12.10
C SER A 121 -11.13 13.60 12.02
N ASP A 122 -10.35 13.34 13.06
CA ASP A 122 -8.89 13.52 13.03
C ASP A 122 -8.26 12.56 12.00
N ILE A 123 -8.76 11.32 11.90
CA ILE A 123 -8.28 10.37 10.88
C ILE A 123 -8.63 10.82 9.46
N ASP A 124 -9.83 11.37 9.21
CA ASP A 124 -10.17 11.96 7.91
C ASP A 124 -9.18 13.09 7.55
N LYS A 125 -8.91 14.01 8.49
CA LYS A 125 -7.95 15.10 8.29
C LYS A 125 -6.55 14.58 7.97
N ILE A 126 -6.07 13.59 8.71
CA ILE A 126 -4.77 12.92 8.44
C ILE A 126 -4.75 12.32 7.03
N TYR A 127 -5.83 11.63 6.63
CA TYR A 127 -5.95 11.03 5.31
C TYR A 127 -5.91 12.09 4.21
N ASP A 128 -6.67 13.16 4.34
CA ASP A 128 -6.74 14.24 3.36
C ASP A 128 -5.39 14.95 3.22
N GLU A 129 -4.74 15.29 4.33
CA GLU A 129 -3.41 15.93 4.35
C GLU A 129 -2.33 15.01 3.77
N PHE A 130 -2.37 13.72 4.09
CA PHE A 130 -1.49 12.73 3.46
C PHE A 130 -1.68 12.71 1.94
N CYS A 131 -2.93 12.69 1.48
CA CYS A 131 -3.23 12.68 0.06
C CYS A 131 -2.81 13.97 -0.65
N GLN A 132 -3.06 15.13 -0.05
CA GLN A 132 -2.62 16.42 -0.60
C GLN A 132 -1.08 16.49 -0.69
N LYS A 133 -0.38 16.08 0.37
CA LYS A 133 1.09 16.10 0.45
C LYS A 133 1.76 15.21 -0.59
N TYR A 134 1.25 14.00 -0.79
CA TYR A 134 1.96 12.98 -1.58
C TYR A 134 1.34 12.68 -2.94
N PHE A 135 0.04 12.88 -3.13
CA PHE A 135 -0.62 12.66 -4.43
C PHE A 135 -0.78 13.95 -5.22
N GLY A 136 -1.17 15.05 -4.58
CA GLY A 136 -1.77 16.18 -5.29
C GLY A 136 -3.02 15.75 -6.08
N ASP A 137 -3.83 16.70 -6.58
CA ASP A 137 -5.16 16.36 -7.12
C ASP A 137 -5.18 15.39 -8.32
N ASP A 138 -4.06 15.22 -9.05
CA ASP A 138 -4.09 14.61 -10.39
C ASP A 138 -3.00 13.55 -10.68
N ARG A 139 -1.99 13.36 -9.82
CA ARG A 139 -0.81 12.56 -10.22
C ARG A 139 -1.09 11.07 -10.29
N ILE A 140 -1.80 10.50 -9.30
CA ILE A 140 -2.17 9.07 -9.36
C ILE A 140 -3.02 8.78 -10.58
N LYS A 141 -4.02 9.63 -10.83
CA LYS A 141 -4.96 9.42 -11.92
C LYS A 141 -4.24 9.43 -13.27
N LYS A 142 -3.33 10.38 -13.47
CA LYS A 142 -2.45 10.43 -14.66
C LYS A 142 -1.55 9.20 -14.77
N VAL A 143 -0.94 8.75 -13.67
CA VAL A 143 -0.08 7.56 -13.66
C VAL A 143 -0.90 6.30 -13.96
N ARG A 144 -2.07 6.13 -13.34
CA ARG A 144 -3.02 5.03 -13.59
C ARG A 144 -3.44 5.02 -15.05
N ASP A 145 -3.92 6.15 -15.56
CA ASP A 145 -4.44 6.25 -16.92
C ASP A 145 -3.30 6.00 -17.93
N LYS A 146 -2.07 6.45 -17.65
CA LYS A 146 -0.86 6.16 -18.45
C LYS A 146 -0.45 4.68 -18.39
N ILE A 147 -0.46 4.05 -17.21
CA ILE A 147 -0.11 2.63 -17.04
C ILE A 147 -1.14 1.74 -17.74
N ILE A 148 -2.44 2.02 -17.58
CA ILE A 148 -3.53 1.26 -18.22
C ILE A 148 -3.53 1.48 -19.73
N ALA A 149 -3.33 2.71 -20.21
CA ALA A 149 -3.34 3.00 -21.64
C ALA A 149 -2.12 2.45 -22.40
N HIS A 150 -1.00 2.20 -21.71
CA HIS A 150 0.26 1.77 -22.34
C HIS A 150 0.73 0.37 -21.94
N SER A 151 -0.02 -0.37 -21.11
CA SER A 151 0.34 -1.75 -20.71
C SER A 151 0.36 -2.76 -21.87
N GLU A 152 -0.20 -2.41 -23.03
CA GLU A 152 -0.17 -3.25 -24.24
C GLU A 152 1.08 -3.03 -25.12
N TYR A 153 1.85 -1.96 -24.89
CA TYR A 153 2.94 -1.51 -25.80
C TYR A 153 4.22 -1.06 -25.08
N MET A 154 4.59 -1.72 -23.97
CA MET A 154 5.88 -1.43 -23.32
C MET A 154 7.00 -2.33 -23.84
N GLU A 155 7.27 -2.28 -25.14
CA GLU A 155 8.48 -2.87 -25.75
C GLU A 155 9.72 -1.98 -25.52
N ASP A 156 9.54 -0.67 -25.31
CA ASP A 156 10.64 0.25 -25.04
C ASP A 156 10.70 0.66 -23.57
N VAL A 157 11.83 0.31 -22.96
CA VAL A 157 12.22 0.51 -21.56
C VAL A 157 12.30 2.01 -21.24
N THR A 158 11.14 2.63 -21.04
CA THR A 158 11.05 3.77 -20.16
C THR A 158 10.45 3.26 -18.86
N ARG A 159 11.33 2.98 -17.86
CA ARG A 159 10.91 3.12 -16.46
C ARG A 159 10.12 4.42 -16.45
N PRO A 160 8.82 4.43 -16.10
CA PRO A 160 8.09 5.68 -16.14
C PRO A 160 8.91 6.66 -15.31
N LYS A 161 9.39 7.74 -15.94
CA LYS A 161 10.27 8.72 -15.28
C LYS A 161 9.58 9.36 -14.06
N ASP A 162 8.28 9.10 -13.95
CA ASP A 162 7.34 9.51 -12.91
C ASP A 162 7.16 8.44 -11.81
N ILE A 163 7.83 7.28 -11.89
CA ILE A 163 7.81 6.28 -10.82
C ILE A 163 8.56 6.84 -9.63
N GLN A 164 7.78 7.11 -8.60
CA GLN A 164 8.21 7.56 -7.28
C GLN A 164 9.28 6.62 -6.68
N SER A 165 10.18 7.15 -5.86
CA SER A 165 11.22 6.33 -5.21
C SER A 165 10.60 5.17 -4.41
N TYR A 166 11.37 4.11 -4.20
CA TYR A 166 10.95 2.98 -3.36
C TYR A 166 10.44 3.46 -1.99
N ASP A 167 11.14 4.41 -1.36
CA ASP A 167 10.73 5.01 -0.08
C ASP A 167 9.34 5.63 -0.14
N LEU A 168 8.99 6.28 -1.25
CA LEU A 168 7.68 6.88 -1.42
C LEU A 168 6.62 5.79 -1.63
N MET A 169 6.95 4.71 -2.35
CA MET A 169 6.06 3.56 -2.45
C MET A 169 5.80 2.90 -1.10
N GLU A 170 6.83 2.71 -0.28
CA GLU A 170 6.70 2.21 1.09
C GLU A 170 5.86 3.14 1.96
N LYS A 171 6.05 4.46 1.86
CA LYS A 171 5.23 5.44 2.60
C LYS A 171 3.74 5.27 2.30
N PHE A 172 3.36 5.11 1.03
CA PHE A 172 1.95 4.87 0.66
C PHE A 172 1.40 3.57 1.22
N LEU A 173 2.17 2.48 1.09
CA LEU A 173 1.76 1.18 1.58
C LEU A 173 1.62 1.17 3.11
N PHE A 174 2.62 1.68 3.83
CA PHE A 174 2.63 1.66 5.29
C PHE A 174 1.57 2.55 5.89
N PHE A 175 1.35 3.75 5.34
CA PHE A 175 0.22 4.58 5.74
C PHE A 175 -1.11 3.83 5.60
N ALA A 176 -1.33 3.18 4.46
CA ALA A 176 -2.54 2.41 4.23
C ALA A 176 -2.68 1.21 5.18
N ILE A 177 -1.59 0.51 5.48
CA ILE A 177 -1.59 -0.60 6.45
C ILE A 177 -1.85 -0.10 7.88
N ASP A 178 -1.29 1.05 8.29
CA ASP A 178 -1.51 1.62 9.63
C ASP A 178 -2.95 2.03 9.83
N MET A 179 -3.52 2.70 8.83
CA MET A 179 -4.91 3.10 8.84
C MET A 179 -5.85 1.89 8.83
N TYR A 180 -5.58 0.90 7.99
CA TYR A 180 -6.31 -0.38 8.00
C TYR A 180 -6.21 -1.06 9.37
N SER A 181 -5.02 -1.14 9.94
CA SER A 181 -4.75 -1.86 11.19
C SER A 181 -5.42 -1.20 12.38
N SER A 182 -5.40 0.13 12.45
CA SER A 182 -6.05 0.90 13.51
C SER A 182 -7.57 0.71 13.48
N ILE A 183 -8.20 0.84 12.31
CA ILE A 183 -9.64 0.61 12.14
C ILE A 183 -9.99 -0.86 12.44
N ASN A 184 -9.27 -1.82 11.87
CA ASN A 184 -9.55 -3.23 12.08
C ASN A 184 -9.43 -3.63 13.56
N ARG A 185 -8.39 -3.16 14.27
CA ARG A 185 -8.23 -3.41 15.72
C ARG A 185 -9.28 -2.69 16.55
N ALA A 186 -9.72 -1.51 16.14
CA ALA A 186 -10.71 -0.75 16.89
C ALA A 186 -12.13 -1.33 16.77
N TYR A 187 -12.48 -1.93 15.63
CA TYR A 187 -13.85 -2.36 15.34
C TYR A 187 -14.05 -3.89 15.34
N VAL A 188 -13.05 -4.67 14.93
CA VAL A 188 -13.17 -6.13 14.71
C VAL A 188 -12.22 -6.91 15.61
N SER A 189 -11.10 -6.30 16.05
CA SER A 189 -10.10 -6.90 16.94
C SER A 189 -9.38 -8.13 16.37
N VAL A 190 -9.33 -8.29 15.04
CA VAL A 190 -8.62 -9.40 14.40
C VAL A 190 -7.20 -8.95 14.03
N PRO A 191 -6.13 -9.50 14.62
CA PRO A 191 -4.77 -9.14 14.23
C PRO A 191 -4.47 -9.62 12.81
N HIS A 192 -4.04 -8.71 11.93
CA HIS A 192 -3.49 -9.01 10.61
C HIS A 192 -2.15 -8.30 10.47
N PRO A 193 -1.03 -8.96 10.81
CA PRO A 193 0.30 -8.33 10.84
C PRO A 193 0.89 -8.16 9.43
N LEU A 194 0.20 -7.42 8.55
CA LEU A 194 0.61 -7.20 7.16
C LEU A 194 2.01 -6.60 7.04
N LYS A 195 2.39 -5.67 7.94
CA LYS A 195 3.72 -5.02 7.91
C LYS A 195 4.89 -6.00 8.06
N ASN A 196 4.73 -7.04 8.86
CA ASN A 196 5.84 -7.90 9.29
C ASN A 196 5.95 -9.20 8.47
N ASP A 197 5.11 -9.39 7.45
CA ASP A 197 5.16 -10.57 6.62
C ASP A 197 6.43 -10.55 5.74
N ARG A 198 7.30 -11.56 5.91
CA ARG A 198 8.56 -11.78 5.16
C ARG A 198 8.53 -13.05 4.31
N SER A 199 7.35 -13.66 4.11
CA SER A 199 7.20 -14.94 3.40
C SER A 199 7.62 -14.85 1.93
N VAL A 200 7.39 -13.69 1.31
CA VAL A 200 7.73 -13.40 -0.08
C VAL A 200 9.24 -13.30 -0.28
N ASP A 201 9.94 -12.57 0.60
CA ASP A 201 11.40 -12.46 0.58
C ASP A 201 12.05 -13.84 0.68
N SER A 202 11.62 -14.65 1.64
CA SER A 202 12.15 -16.00 1.85
C SER A 202 11.98 -16.89 0.61
N SER A 203 10.81 -16.82 -0.03
CA SER A 203 10.51 -17.60 -1.24
C SER A 203 11.32 -17.12 -2.44
N MET A 204 11.45 -15.80 -2.60
CA MET A 204 12.21 -15.19 -3.69
C MET A 204 13.71 -15.45 -3.54
N CYS A 205 14.24 -15.40 -2.31
CA CYS A 205 15.61 -15.78 -2.02
C CYS A 205 15.87 -17.22 -2.50
N GLY A 206 15.02 -18.17 -2.14
CA GLY A 206 15.16 -19.56 -2.59
C GLY A 206 15.09 -19.73 -4.12
N VAL A 207 14.38 -18.87 -4.85
CA VAL A 207 14.40 -18.85 -6.32
C VAL A 207 15.74 -18.32 -6.83
N LEU A 208 16.23 -17.21 -6.28
CA LEU A 208 17.49 -16.60 -6.67
C LEU A 208 18.69 -17.53 -6.39
N GLU A 209 18.72 -18.21 -5.24
CA GLU A 209 19.74 -19.21 -4.89
C GLU A 209 19.78 -20.33 -5.92
N LYS A 210 18.61 -20.89 -6.28
CA LYS A 210 18.51 -21.96 -7.29
C LYS A 210 18.94 -21.53 -8.68
N LEU A 211 18.88 -20.23 -8.95
CA LEU A 211 19.37 -19.68 -10.21
C LEU A 211 20.88 -19.38 -10.17
N GLY A 212 21.51 -19.38 -8.98
CA GLY A 212 22.95 -19.19 -8.81
C GLY A 212 23.36 -17.81 -8.28
N VAL A 213 22.42 -17.04 -7.72
CA VAL A 213 22.71 -15.81 -6.96
C VAL A 213 23.19 -16.22 -5.57
N ASN A 214 24.43 -15.87 -5.22
CA ASN A 214 25.09 -16.42 -4.03
C ASN A 214 25.01 -15.47 -2.83
N ASN A 215 24.94 -14.15 -3.06
CA ASN A 215 24.88 -13.14 -2.00
C ASN A 215 23.59 -12.33 -2.12
N ILE A 216 22.47 -12.94 -1.71
CA ILE A 216 21.16 -12.32 -1.87
C ILE A 216 20.97 -11.19 -0.86
N LYS A 217 20.76 -9.98 -1.38
CA LYS A 217 20.45 -8.80 -0.59
C LYS A 217 18.93 -8.66 -0.41
N THR A 218 18.47 -8.54 0.83
CA THR A 218 17.04 -8.34 1.18
C THR A 218 16.76 -6.97 1.79
N GLU A 219 17.80 -6.27 2.24
CA GLU A 219 17.73 -4.95 2.85
C GLU A 219 18.68 -4.01 2.10
N PHE A 220 18.33 -2.72 2.06
CA PHE A 220 19.28 -1.70 1.58
C PHE A 220 20.37 -1.56 2.64
N GLU A 221 21.62 -1.34 2.23
CA GLU A 221 22.70 -1.04 3.17
C GLU A 221 22.41 0.33 3.80
N ASP A 222 22.44 0.41 5.13
CA ASP A 222 22.32 1.69 5.83
C ASP A 222 23.55 2.55 5.47
N GLU A 223 23.32 3.71 4.86
CA GLU A 223 24.37 4.73 4.62
C GLU A 223 24.77 5.46 5.92
#